data_AF-A0A519SDJ3-F1
#
_entry.id   AF-A0A519SDJ3-F1
#
_cell.length_a   1.000
_cell.length_b   1.000
_cell.length_c   1.000
_cell.angle_alpha   90.00
_cell.angle_beta   90.00
_cell.angle_gamma   90.00
#
_symmetry.space_group_name_H-M   'P 1'
#
loop_
_entity.id
_entity.type
_entity.pdbx_description
1 polymer ?
#
loop_
_entity_poly.entity_id
_entity_poly.type
_entity_poly.pdbx_seq_one_letter_code
_entity_poly.pdbx_strand_id
1 'polypeptide(L)'
;LGGVPKGLFIQSQKTIMPLDTASGAGNFYLKPNGIFYLTTGRQAGICATEKFRASSRIAYATQSGPLLLLDGQLNPAFTQGSANAVVRNGVGLLPNGEVVFAISHEKVNFYDFAAYFKSIGCCDALYLDGFVSRMYLPAQQWQQTDGDFGVIIGVAASSHLKD
;
A
#
# COMPACT_ATOMS: atom_id res chain seq x y z
N LEU A 1 5.95 -21.99 -4.21
CA LEU A 1 5.62 -21.47 -2.87
C LEU A 1 5.17 -20.03 -3.08
N GLY A 2 3.85 -19.82 -3.18
CA GLY A 2 3.26 -18.48 -3.15
C GLY A 2 3.30 -17.92 -1.73
N GLY A 3 2.96 -16.64 -1.56
CA GLY A 3 2.76 -16.06 -0.23
C GLY A 3 4.02 -15.55 0.52
N VAL A 4 5.18 -15.40 -0.13
CA VAL A 4 6.32 -14.70 0.49
C VAL A 4 6.31 -13.22 0.06
N PRO A 5 6.38 -12.26 0.99
CA PRO A 5 6.44 -10.83 0.64
C PRO A 5 7.64 -10.52 -0.25
N LYS A 6 7.41 -9.71 -1.30
CA LYS A 6 8.50 -9.17 -2.12
C LYS A 6 9.00 -7.88 -1.48
N GLY A 7 10.25 -7.87 -1.03
CA GLY A 7 10.84 -6.74 -0.30
C GLY A 7 10.45 -6.69 1.18
N LEU A 8 10.62 -5.51 1.79
CA LEU A 8 10.49 -5.34 3.24
C LEU A 8 9.14 -5.88 3.75
N PHE A 9 9.21 -6.73 4.76
CA PHE A 9 8.06 -7.08 5.58
C PHE A 9 8.45 -7.08 7.05
N ILE A 10 7.77 -6.25 7.84
CA ILE A 10 7.90 -6.19 9.30
C ILE A 10 6.56 -6.58 9.90
N GLN A 11 6.58 -7.52 10.84
CA GLN A 11 5.42 -7.96 11.58
C GLN A 11 5.74 -7.96 13.08
N SER A 12 4.92 -7.24 13.87
CA SER A 12 5.10 -7.14 15.32
C SER A 12 6.53 -6.72 15.71
N GLN A 13 7.06 -5.69 15.03
CA GLN A 13 8.43 -5.15 15.16
C GLN A 13 9.56 -6.08 14.69
N LYS A 14 9.25 -7.27 14.18
CA LYS A 14 10.24 -8.22 13.67
C LYS A 14 10.33 -8.13 12.16
N THR A 15 11.53 -7.86 11.64
CA THR A 15 11.79 -7.94 10.19
C THR A 15 11.76 -9.40 9.75
N ILE A 16 10.78 -9.73 8.93
CA ILE A 16 10.60 -11.07 8.34
C ILE A 16 11.28 -11.13 6.97
N MET A 17 11.12 -10.08 6.17
CA MET A 17 11.79 -9.92 4.88
C MET A 17 12.56 -8.59 4.85
N PRO A 18 13.82 -8.57 4.36
CA PRO A 18 14.63 -7.36 4.34
C PRO A 18 14.15 -6.37 3.28
N LEU A 19 14.57 -5.11 3.41
CA LEU A 19 14.36 -4.07 2.42
C LEU A 19 14.97 -4.44 1.07
N ASP A 20 14.18 -4.38 0.00
CA ASP A 20 14.68 -4.56 -1.37
C ASP A 20 14.99 -3.18 -1.98
N THR A 21 16.27 -2.93 -2.25
CA THR A 21 16.75 -1.70 -2.91
C THR A 21 17.25 -1.95 -4.33
N ALA A 22 17.07 -3.16 -4.85
CA ALA A 22 17.48 -3.52 -6.18
C ALA A 22 16.65 -2.77 -7.24
N SER A 23 17.19 -2.77 -8.45
CA SER A 23 16.45 -2.37 -9.66
C SER A 23 16.00 -3.61 -10.41
N GLY A 24 14.84 -3.54 -11.06
CA GLY A 24 14.30 -4.67 -11.81
C GLY A 24 13.07 -4.27 -12.62
N ALA A 25 12.38 -5.28 -13.16
CA ALA A 25 11.19 -5.08 -13.98
C ALA A 25 9.87 -5.22 -13.19
N GLY A 26 8.82 -4.57 -13.68
CA GLY A 26 7.47 -4.64 -13.12
C GLY A 26 7.19 -3.57 -12.06
N ASN A 27 5.92 -3.48 -11.65
CA ASN A 27 5.39 -2.38 -10.81
C ASN A 27 6.20 -2.19 -9.53
N PHE A 28 6.60 -3.28 -8.87
CA PHE A 28 7.37 -3.26 -7.63
C PHE A 28 8.64 -2.40 -7.73
N TYR A 29 9.34 -2.43 -8.87
CA TYR A 29 10.58 -1.69 -9.08
C TYR A 29 10.38 -0.34 -9.79
N LEU A 30 9.14 0.03 -10.14
CA LEU A 30 8.83 1.33 -10.74
C LEU A 30 9.06 2.44 -9.72
N LYS A 31 10.07 3.29 -9.97
CA LYS A 31 10.50 4.34 -9.04
C LYS A 31 9.72 5.65 -9.23
N PRO A 32 9.51 6.44 -8.15
CA PRO A 32 9.74 6.05 -6.76
C PRO A 32 8.76 4.94 -6.33
N ASN A 33 9.28 3.95 -5.60
CA ASN A 33 8.49 2.92 -4.90
C ASN A 33 8.59 3.17 -3.40
N GLY A 34 7.81 2.47 -2.58
CA GLY A 34 7.64 2.89 -1.19
C GLY A 34 7.23 1.82 -0.21
N ILE A 35 7.05 2.29 1.02
CA ILE A 35 6.70 1.47 2.17
C ILE A 35 5.51 2.11 2.86
N PHE A 36 4.50 1.29 3.12
CA PHE A 36 3.45 1.59 4.07
C PHE A 36 3.81 0.95 5.41
N TYR A 37 3.71 1.70 6.50
CA TYR A 37 4.05 1.23 7.83
C TYR A 37 3.09 1.74 8.91
N LEU A 38 3.06 1.02 10.04
CA LEU A 38 2.41 1.41 11.28
C LEU A 38 3.46 1.46 12.40
N THR A 39 3.43 2.52 13.19
CA THR A 39 4.29 2.63 14.37
C THR A 39 3.70 1.89 15.58
N THR A 40 4.52 1.68 16.61
CA THR A 40 4.07 1.17 17.92
C THR A 40 3.07 2.11 18.59
N GLY A 41 3.11 3.41 18.26
CA GLY A 41 2.11 4.41 18.65
C GLY A 41 0.85 4.43 17.77
N ARG A 42 0.66 3.42 16.90
CA ARG A 42 -0.48 3.29 15.97
C ARG A 42 -0.60 4.42 14.94
N GLN A 43 0.50 5.12 14.65
CA GLN A 43 0.54 6.11 13.58
C GLN A 43 0.89 5.43 12.27
N ALA A 44 0.14 5.73 11.21
CA ALA A 44 0.43 5.26 9.87
C ALA A 44 1.40 6.20 9.15
N GLY A 45 2.17 5.65 8.22
CA GLY A 45 3.02 6.44 7.35
C GLY A 45 3.26 5.76 6.00
N ILE A 46 3.50 6.59 4.99
CA ILE A 46 3.95 6.17 3.66
C ILE A 46 5.24 6.93 3.38
N CYS A 47 6.26 6.26 2.86
CA CYS A 47 7.49 6.92 2.45
C CYS A 47 8.15 6.22 1.26
N ALA A 48 9.05 6.94 0.58
CA ALA A 48 9.91 6.36 -0.44
C ALA A 48 10.87 5.33 0.16
N THR A 49 11.12 4.24 -0.56
CA THR A 49 12.01 3.14 -0.15
C THR A 49 13.36 3.66 0.34
N GLU A 50 13.95 4.63 -0.35
CA GLU A 50 15.29 5.18 -0.06
C GLU A 50 15.30 6.00 1.25
N LYS A 51 14.15 6.53 1.66
CA LYS A 51 13.98 7.32 2.89
C LYS A 51 13.65 6.45 4.10
N PHE A 52 13.20 5.21 3.90
CA PHE A 52 12.82 4.34 5.01
C PHE A 52 14.02 3.96 5.89
N ARG A 53 13.83 3.99 7.20
CA ARG A 53 14.80 3.54 8.19
C ARG A 53 14.08 2.65 9.19
N ALA A 54 14.50 1.39 9.28
CA ALA A 54 13.98 0.47 10.28
C ALA A 54 14.29 1.01 11.69
N SER A 55 13.33 0.88 12.59
CA SER A 55 13.52 1.21 14.00
C SER A 55 12.57 0.37 14.85
N SER A 56 12.85 0.27 16.16
CA SER A 56 11.96 -0.40 17.11
C SER A 56 10.59 0.27 17.23
N ARG A 57 10.41 1.48 16.70
CA ARG A 57 9.11 2.15 16.64
C ARG A 57 8.23 1.66 15.50
N ILE A 58 8.72 0.87 14.56
CA ILE A 58 7.93 0.33 13.45
C ILE A 58 7.33 -1.01 13.86
N ALA A 59 6.01 -1.06 14.06
CA ALA A 59 5.30 -2.26 14.43
C ALA A 59 5.02 -3.16 13.22
N TYR A 60 4.59 -2.56 12.11
CA TYR A 60 4.31 -3.25 10.85
C TYR A 60 4.82 -2.45 9.67
N ALA A 61 5.30 -3.12 8.63
CA ALA A 61 5.67 -2.48 7.38
C ALA A 61 5.56 -3.45 6.21
N THR A 62 5.14 -2.94 5.05
CA THR A 62 5.20 -3.67 3.79
C THR A 62 5.74 -2.75 2.70
N GLN A 63 6.72 -3.25 1.94
CA GLN A 63 7.23 -2.58 0.76
C GLN A 63 6.39 -2.95 -0.46
N SER A 64 6.08 -1.96 -1.29
CA SER A 64 5.48 -2.19 -2.59
C SER A 64 5.81 -1.04 -3.53
N GLY A 65 5.25 -1.04 -4.74
CA GLY A 65 5.53 -0.01 -5.72
C GLY A 65 4.64 -0.11 -6.95
N PRO A 66 4.36 1.03 -7.58
CA PRO A 66 4.95 2.36 -7.33
C PRO A 66 4.30 3.13 -6.17
N LEU A 67 4.99 4.17 -5.65
CA LEU A 67 4.29 5.26 -4.95
C LEU A 67 3.33 5.91 -5.94
N LEU A 68 2.09 6.13 -5.51
CA LEU A 68 1.06 6.81 -6.31
C LEU A 68 1.17 8.33 -6.14
N LEU A 69 1.27 8.75 -4.88
CA LEU A 69 1.49 10.12 -4.46
C LEU A 69 2.62 10.19 -3.44
N LEU A 70 3.41 11.25 -3.51
CA LEU A 70 4.38 11.62 -2.50
C LEU A 70 4.35 13.14 -2.33
N ASP A 71 4.15 13.62 -1.11
CA ASP A 71 4.07 15.06 -0.80
C ASP A 71 3.04 15.79 -1.70
N GLY A 72 1.90 15.14 -1.97
CA GLY A 72 0.80 15.64 -2.82
C GLY A 72 1.06 15.63 -4.33
N GLN A 73 2.23 15.14 -4.77
CA GLN A 73 2.62 15.07 -6.17
C GLN A 73 2.41 13.66 -6.73
N LEU A 74 1.92 13.58 -7.97
CA LEU A 74 1.81 12.30 -8.69
C LEU A 74 3.21 11.76 -8.99
N ASN A 75 3.33 10.44 -9.05
CA ASN A 75 4.54 9.80 -9.51
C ASN A 75 4.88 10.26 -10.95
N PRO A 76 6.12 10.74 -11.21
CA PRO A 76 6.50 11.25 -12.52
C PRO A 76 6.53 10.18 -13.61
N ALA A 77 6.54 8.89 -13.26
CA ALA A 77 6.50 7.80 -14.23
C ALA A 77 5.12 7.58 -14.86
N PHE A 78 4.07 8.26 -14.37
CA PHE A 78 2.70 8.03 -14.82
C PHE A 78 2.34 8.91 -16.01
N THR A 79 1.91 8.26 -17.10
CA THR A 79 1.40 8.94 -18.29
C THR A 79 -0.12 9.03 -18.24
N GLN A 80 -0.66 10.25 -18.34
CA GLN A 80 -2.09 10.48 -18.49
C GLN A 80 -2.61 9.79 -19.76
N GLY A 81 -3.75 9.11 -19.66
CA GLY A 81 -4.34 8.36 -20.79
C GLY A 81 -3.59 7.09 -21.18
N SER A 82 -2.72 6.56 -20.31
CA SER A 82 -2.02 5.29 -20.56
C SER A 82 -3.00 4.14 -20.82
N ALA A 83 -2.72 3.34 -21.84
CA ALA A 83 -3.48 2.14 -22.18
C ALA A 83 -3.29 0.98 -21.18
N ASN A 84 -2.32 1.08 -20.25
CA ASN A 84 -2.11 0.08 -19.21
C ASN A 84 -3.19 0.19 -18.12
N ALA A 85 -4.37 -0.35 -18.41
CA ALA A 85 -5.49 -0.39 -17.50
C ALA A 85 -5.67 -1.80 -16.92
N VAL A 86 -5.63 -1.90 -15.58
CA VAL A 86 -5.88 -3.13 -14.81
C VAL A 86 -6.66 -2.79 -13.54
N VAL A 87 -7.20 -3.80 -12.86
CA VAL A 87 -7.71 -3.58 -11.50
C VAL A 87 -6.52 -3.25 -10.60
N ARG A 88 -6.63 -2.16 -9.83
CA ARG A 88 -5.57 -1.66 -8.95
C ARG A 88 -6.06 -1.57 -7.53
N ASN A 89 -5.15 -1.78 -6.59
CA ASN A 89 -5.38 -1.48 -5.18
C ASN A 89 -4.30 -0.53 -4.65
N GLY A 90 -4.58 0.11 -3.54
CA GLY A 90 -3.63 0.99 -2.90
C GLY A 90 -4.05 1.40 -1.51
N VAL A 91 -3.12 2.06 -0.85
CA VAL A 91 -3.30 2.70 0.44
C VAL A 91 -2.92 4.18 0.31
N GLY A 92 -3.75 5.06 0.86
CA GLY A 92 -3.52 6.50 0.93
C GLY A 92 -3.49 6.96 2.38
N LEU A 93 -2.80 8.08 2.62
CA LEU A 93 -2.74 8.76 3.91
C LEU A 93 -3.32 10.16 3.76
N LEU A 94 -4.31 10.48 4.58
CA LEU A 94 -4.87 11.83 4.70
C LEU A 94 -3.99 12.69 5.62
N PRO A 95 -4.05 14.04 5.53
CA PRO A 95 -3.22 14.94 6.34
C PRO A 95 -3.41 14.78 7.86
N ASN A 96 -4.56 14.26 8.29
CA ASN A 96 -4.87 13.97 9.70
C ASN A 96 -4.33 12.60 10.17
N GLY A 97 -3.66 11.83 9.29
CA GLY A 97 -3.14 10.50 9.57
C GLY A 97 -4.13 9.36 9.34
N GLU A 98 -5.35 9.64 8.88
CA GLU A 98 -6.31 8.60 8.51
C GLU A 98 -5.84 7.84 7.27
N VAL A 99 -6.08 6.52 7.28
CA VAL A 99 -5.66 5.60 6.22
C VAL A 99 -6.85 5.25 5.34
N VAL A 100 -6.67 5.39 4.03
CA VAL A 100 -7.68 5.01 3.02
C VAL A 100 -7.18 3.82 2.23
N PHE A 101 -7.90 2.70 2.26
CA PHE A 101 -7.67 1.58 1.35
C PHE A 101 -8.66 1.65 0.19
N ALA A 102 -8.17 1.45 -1.03
CA ALA A 102 -9.01 1.44 -2.23
C ALA A 102 -8.65 0.27 -3.14
N ILE A 103 -9.66 -0.27 -3.81
CA ILE A 103 -9.53 -1.20 -4.93
C ILE A 103 -10.51 -0.75 -6.03
N SER A 104 -10.05 -0.74 -7.27
CA SER A 104 -10.90 -0.34 -8.39
C SER A 104 -11.85 -1.48 -8.80
N HIS A 105 -13.10 -1.15 -9.08
CA HIS A 105 -14.06 -2.12 -9.64
C HIS A 105 -13.76 -2.43 -11.11
N GLU A 106 -13.31 -1.42 -11.83
CA GLU A 106 -12.95 -1.51 -13.24
C GLU A 106 -11.44 -1.32 -13.45
N LYS A 107 -11.00 -1.55 -14.68
CA LYS A 107 -9.60 -1.36 -15.06
C LYS A 107 -9.28 0.13 -15.11
N VAL A 108 -8.24 0.54 -14.40
CA VAL A 108 -7.75 1.92 -14.38
C VAL A 108 -6.25 1.95 -14.65
N ASN A 109 -5.74 3.03 -15.23
CA ASN A 109 -4.29 3.24 -15.32
C ASN A 109 -3.73 3.85 -14.03
N PHE A 110 -2.40 3.88 -13.90
CA PHE A 110 -1.76 4.43 -12.69
C PHE A 110 -2.01 5.93 -12.49
N TYR A 111 -2.10 6.70 -13.57
CA TYR A 111 -2.35 8.14 -13.50
C TYR A 111 -3.72 8.41 -12.88
N ASP A 112 -4.77 7.78 -13.41
CA ASP A 112 -6.15 7.97 -12.93
C ASP A 112 -6.31 7.47 -11.49
N PHE A 113 -5.66 6.35 -11.15
CA PHE A 113 -5.70 5.82 -9.79
C PHE A 113 -4.97 6.72 -8.78
N ALA A 114 -3.83 7.32 -9.16
CA ALA A 114 -3.15 8.29 -8.32
C ALA A 114 -3.93 9.60 -8.21
N ALA A 115 -4.56 10.05 -9.31
CA ALA A 115 -5.42 11.22 -9.32
C ALA A 115 -6.65 11.06 -8.40
N TYR A 116 -7.20 9.85 -8.29
CA TYR A 116 -8.26 9.54 -7.34
C TYR A 116 -7.82 9.75 -5.88
N PHE A 117 -6.68 9.20 -5.47
CA PHE A 117 -6.16 9.44 -4.10
C PHE A 117 -5.93 10.93 -3.84
N LYS A 118 -5.48 11.68 -4.85
CA LYS A 118 -5.25 13.11 -4.73
C LYS A 118 -6.57 13.88 -4.60
N SER A 119 -7.61 13.49 -5.34
CA SER A 119 -8.91 14.17 -5.31
C SER A 119 -9.66 13.97 -4.00
N ILE A 120 -9.44 12.84 -3.30
CA ILE A 120 -9.98 12.60 -1.95
C ILE A 120 -9.10 13.19 -0.84
N GLY A 121 -8.01 13.88 -1.18
CA GLY A 121 -7.19 14.66 -0.26
C GLY A 121 -6.00 13.93 0.34
N CYS A 122 -5.60 12.75 -0.15
CA CYS A 122 -4.39 12.09 0.35
C CYS A 122 -3.13 12.89 0.04
N CYS A 123 -2.24 13.01 1.03
CA CYS A 123 -0.92 13.60 0.85
C CYS A 123 0.07 12.59 0.26
N ASP A 124 -0.04 11.32 0.66
CA ASP A 124 0.79 10.23 0.19
C ASP A 124 -0.08 9.03 -0.16
N ALA A 125 0.34 8.25 -1.15
CA ALA A 125 -0.36 7.03 -1.53
C ALA A 125 0.61 6.02 -2.14
N LEU A 126 0.36 4.74 -1.91
CA LEU A 126 1.19 3.61 -2.33
C LEU A 126 0.31 2.55 -2.97
N TYR A 127 0.74 2.05 -4.12
CA TYR A 127 0.16 0.87 -4.75
C TYR A 127 0.62 -0.40 -4.02
N LEU A 128 -0.29 -1.36 -3.75
CA LEU A 128 0.02 -2.52 -2.90
C LEU A 128 0.34 -3.80 -3.67
N ASP A 129 -0.44 -4.16 -4.70
CA ASP A 129 -0.20 -5.38 -5.48
C ASP A 129 -0.71 -5.26 -6.93
N GLY A 130 -0.05 -6.00 -7.84
CA GLY A 130 -0.35 -6.01 -9.27
C GLY A 130 -0.75 -7.33 -9.89
N PHE A 131 -1.06 -8.36 -9.11
CA PHE A 131 -1.55 -9.61 -9.70
C PHE A 131 -2.77 -10.22 -8.99
N VAL A 132 -2.76 -10.37 -7.66
CA VAL A 132 -3.85 -11.03 -6.92
C VAL A 132 -4.23 -10.19 -5.71
N SER A 133 -5.06 -9.18 -5.96
CA SER A 133 -5.65 -8.39 -4.89
C SER A 133 -7.07 -8.88 -4.61
N ARG A 134 -7.39 -9.11 -3.34
CA ARG A 134 -8.74 -9.43 -2.86
C ARG A 134 -9.15 -8.43 -1.78
N MET A 135 -10.45 -8.16 -1.73
CA MET A 135 -11.07 -7.37 -0.68
C MET A 135 -12.13 -8.19 0.03
N TYR A 136 -12.11 -8.13 1.36
CA TYR A 136 -13.16 -8.65 2.21
C TYR A 136 -13.83 -7.49 2.95
N LEU A 137 -14.97 -7.05 2.43
CA LEU A 137 -15.83 -6.00 2.97
C LEU A 137 -17.31 -6.44 2.96
N PRO A 138 -17.74 -7.30 3.90
CA PRO A 138 -19.10 -7.83 3.96
C PRO A 138 -20.18 -6.76 4.07
N ALA A 139 -19.87 -5.62 4.72
CA ALA A 139 -20.79 -4.49 4.87
C ALA A 139 -21.22 -3.89 3.51
N GLN A 140 -20.43 -4.09 2.46
CA GLN A 140 -20.76 -3.66 1.09
C GLN A 140 -21.02 -4.85 0.15
N GLN A 141 -21.30 -6.04 0.71
CA GLN A 141 -21.50 -7.28 -0.06
C GLN A 141 -20.31 -7.66 -0.95
N TRP A 142 -19.10 -7.23 -0.59
CA TRP A 142 -17.87 -7.61 -1.28
C TRP A 142 -17.12 -8.65 -0.46
N GLN A 143 -17.17 -9.92 -0.86
CA GLN A 143 -16.52 -11.00 -0.12
C GLN A 143 -15.66 -11.83 -1.06
N GLN A 144 -14.34 -11.73 -0.91
CA GLN A 144 -13.39 -12.57 -1.60
C GLN A 144 -12.52 -13.29 -0.56
N THR A 145 -12.63 -14.60 -0.52
CA THR A 145 -11.99 -15.47 0.49
C THR A 145 -11.02 -16.48 -0.14
N ASP A 146 -10.75 -16.34 -1.44
CA ASP A 146 -9.78 -17.12 -2.20
C ASP A 146 -8.41 -16.42 -2.25
N GLY A 147 -7.37 -17.11 -2.72
CA GLY A 147 -6.04 -16.55 -2.96
C GLY A 147 -4.97 -17.01 -1.95
N ASP A 148 -3.70 -16.80 -2.32
CA ASP A 148 -2.52 -17.03 -1.50
C ASP A 148 -1.72 -15.72 -1.43
N PHE A 149 -1.67 -15.11 -0.24
CA PHE A 149 -1.24 -13.73 -0.06
C PHE A 149 0.03 -13.64 0.78
N GLY A 150 0.96 -12.79 0.34
CA GLY A 150 2.15 -12.48 1.15
C GLY A 150 1.87 -11.56 2.33
N VAL A 151 0.99 -10.58 2.15
CA VAL A 151 0.64 -9.58 3.17
C VAL A 151 -0.87 -9.41 3.21
N ILE A 152 -1.44 -9.44 4.41
CA ILE A 152 -2.85 -9.14 4.68
C ILE A 152 -2.90 -7.92 5.59
N ILE A 153 -3.74 -6.95 5.26
CA ILE A 153 -4.00 -5.77 6.09
C ILE A 153 -5.46 -5.83 6.53
N GLY A 154 -5.68 -5.79 7.85
CA GLY A 154 -7.01 -5.79 8.45
C GLY A 154 -7.30 -4.47 9.16
N VAL A 155 -8.50 -3.94 8.94
CA VAL A 155 -9.04 -2.83 9.74
C VAL A 155 -9.98 -3.42 10.77
N ALA A 156 -9.71 -3.19 12.05
CA ALA A 156 -10.54 -3.66 13.15
C ALA A 156 -10.89 -2.49 14.08
N ALA A 157 -12.11 -2.50 14.61
CA ALA A 157 -12.48 -1.59 15.68
C ALA A 157 -11.62 -1.89 16.92
N SER A 158 -11.21 -0.85 17.63
CA SER A 158 -10.58 -1.03 18.94
C SER A 158 -11.63 -1.58 19.90
N SER A 159 -11.51 -2.83 20.32
CA SER A 159 -12.27 -3.32 21.47
C SER A 159 -11.70 -2.64 22.71
N HIS A 160 -12.41 -1.65 23.25
CA HIS A 160 -12.31 -1.42 24.68
C HIS A 160 -12.90 -2.68 25.34
N LEU A 161 -12.02 -3.58 25.77
CA LEU A 161 -12.36 -4.50 26.85
C LEU A 161 -12.76 -3.61 28.02
N LYS A 162 -14.06 -3.52 28.28
CA LYS A 162 -14.53 -3.15 29.61
C LYS A 162 -14.19 -4.36 30.46
N ASP A 163 -13.16 -4.22 31.29
CA ASP A 163 -12.93 -5.10 32.42
C ASP A 163 -14.18 -5.17 33.32
#